data_AF-A0A7J8MT26-F1
#
_entry.id   AF-A0A7J8MT26-F1
#
_cell.length_a   1.000
_cell.length_b   1.000
_cell.length_c   1.000
_cell.angle_alpha   90.00
_cell.angle_beta   90.00
_cell.angle_gamma   90.00
#
_symmetry.space_group_name_H-M   'P 1'
#
loop_
_entity.id
_entity.type
_entity.pdbx_description
1 polymer ?
#
loop_
_entity_poly.entity_id
_entity_poly.type
_entity_poly.pdbx_seq_one_letter_code
_entity_poly.pdbx_strand_id
1 'polypeptide(L)'
;MSAKKKHVAKLPRSWPLQEQKSKNSRKFPGEKKKHRKEMIAVKRRERMLRRGVDLEKINSKLEQIVLDQVDMFAFQPMHPRDCSQVRRLAAIYRLSSGCQGSGKKRFVTVTRTQYTSMPSSSDKLRLEKLIGAGDEDADFPVNEGFNIKALDSGRARAQKVAKGSGLKKVGSSNIGES
;
A
#
# COMPACT_ATOMS: atom_id res chain seq x y z
N MET A 1 -65.90 18.01 -30.56
CA MET A 1 -64.76 18.89 -30.24
C MET A 1 -63.72 18.09 -29.48
N SER A 2 -62.59 17.77 -30.13
CA SER A 2 -61.52 16.91 -29.58
C SER A 2 -60.55 17.76 -28.73
N ALA A 3 -60.33 17.37 -27.47
CA ALA A 3 -59.47 18.10 -26.53
C ALA A 3 -58.19 17.31 -26.16
N LYS A 4 -57.11 17.74 -26.82
CA LYS A 4 -55.65 17.58 -26.64
C LYS A 4 -55.12 16.77 -25.44
N LYS A 5 -54.38 15.70 -25.76
CA LYS A 5 -53.50 14.93 -24.86
C LYS A 5 -52.29 15.79 -24.41
N LYS A 6 -52.08 15.94 -23.09
CA LYS A 6 -50.95 16.69 -22.52
C LYS A 6 -49.63 15.99 -22.86
N HIS A 7 -48.67 16.74 -23.42
CA HIS A 7 -47.32 16.27 -23.73
C HIS A 7 -46.49 16.18 -22.44
N VAL A 8 -46.27 14.96 -21.95
CA VAL A 8 -45.36 14.69 -20.82
C VAL A 8 -43.92 14.80 -21.32
N ALA A 9 -43.14 15.71 -20.73
CA ALA A 9 -41.72 15.84 -21.01
C ALA A 9 -40.99 14.52 -20.67
N LYS A 10 -40.44 13.86 -21.69
CA LYS A 10 -39.58 12.69 -21.52
C LYS A 10 -38.23 13.18 -21.00
N LEU A 11 -37.95 13.03 -19.70
CA LEU A 11 -36.61 13.29 -19.17
C LEU A 11 -35.59 12.33 -19.81
N PRO A 12 -34.37 12.79 -20.13
CA PRO A 12 -33.32 11.95 -20.68
C PRO A 12 -32.95 10.86 -19.67
N ARG A 13 -33.11 9.60 -20.09
CA ARG A 13 -32.85 8.39 -19.31
C ARG A 13 -31.36 8.04 -19.33
N SER A 14 -30.50 9.00 -18.97
CA SER A 14 -29.04 8.88 -19.09
C SER A 14 -28.33 8.56 -17.76
N TRP A 15 -29.01 7.83 -16.87
CA TRP A 15 -28.38 7.22 -15.70
C TRP A 15 -28.71 5.73 -15.71
N PRO A 16 -27.76 4.85 -15.37
CA PRO A 16 -27.98 3.42 -15.42
C PRO A 16 -29.22 3.12 -14.58
N LEU A 17 -30.20 2.50 -15.23
CA LEU A 17 -31.41 2.05 -14.57
C LEU A 17 -30.92 1.16 -13.44
N GLN A 18 -31.02 1.66 -12.21
CA GLN A 18 -30.73 0.87 -11.04
C GLN A 18 -31.70 -0.30 -11.14
N GLU A 19 -31.14 -1.44 -11.54
CA GLU A 19 -31.75 -2.74 -11.68
C GLU A 19 -32.91 -2.84 -10.70
N GLN A 20 -34.12 -3.07 -11.21
CA GLN A 20 -35.31 -3.18 -10.37
C GLN A 20 -35.05 -4.24 -9.30
N LYS A 21 -34.61 -3.77 -8.13
CA LYS A 21 -34.34 -4.63 -6.99
C LYS A 21 -35.68 -5.19 -6.58
N SER A 22 -35.87 -6.48 -6.81
CA SER A 22 -36.98 -7.21 -6.24
C SER A 22 -36.98 -6.97 -4.73
N LYS A 23 -38.19 -6.79 -4.15
CA LYS A 23 -38.38 -6.44 -2.73
C LYS A 23 -37.85 -7.50 -1.75
N ASN A 24 -37.29 -8.61 -2.22
CA ASN A 24 -36.86 -9.75 -1.42
C ASN A 24 -35.35 -9.82 -1.12
N SER A 25 -34.52 -8.86 -1.55
CA SER A 25 -33.10 -8.87 -1.15
C SER A 25 -32.89 -8.07 0.15
N ARG A 26 -33.08 -8.70 1.32
CA ARG A 26 -32.45 -8.17 2.55
C ARG A 26 -30.94 -8.35 2.37
N LYS A 27 -30.25 -7.26 2.03
CA LYS A 27 -28.78 -7.27 1.97
C LYS A 27 -28.23 -7.59 3.35
N PHE A 28 -27.29 -8.52 3.43
CA PHE A 28 -26.66 -8.83 4.70
C PHE A 28 -25.84 -7.62 5.17
N PRO A 29 -25.84 -7.30 6.48
CA PRO A 29 -24.96 -6.26 7.01
C PRO A 29 -23.52 -6.49 6.53
N GLY A 30 -22.90 -5.49 5.91
CA GLY A 30 -21.51 -5.56 5.43
C GLY A 30 -21.34 -5.96 3.95
N GLU A 31 -22.38 -6.42 3.25
CA GLU A 31 -22.28 -6.84 1.84
C GLU A 31 -21.84 -5.70 0.90
N LYS A 32 -22.36 -4.49 1.13
CA LYS A 32 -21.93 -3.27 0.40
C LYS A 32 -20.44 -2.95 0.65
N LYS A 33 -19.94 -3.19 1.87
CA LYS A 33 -18.53 -2.97 2.23
C LYS A 33 -17.64 -4.00 1.53
N LYS A 34 -18.05 -5.26 1.53
CA LYS A 34 -17.36 -6.35 0.81
C LYS A 34 -17.25 -6.05 -0.68
N HIS A 35 -18.38 -5.76 -1.34
CA HIS A 35 -18.38 -5.43 -2.76
C HIS A 35 -17.53 -4.19 -3.10
N ARG A 36 -17.58 -3.14 -2.25
CA ARG A 36 -16.72 -1.97 -2.41
C ARG A 36 -15.23 -2.34 -2.31
N LYS A 37 -14.84 -3.19 -1.35
CA LYS A 37 -13.46 -3.66 -1.20
C LYS A 37 -13.01 -4.46 -2.42
N GLU A 38 -13.83 -5.39 -2.89
CA GLU A 38 -13.57 -6.19 -4.10
C GLU A 38 -13.37 -5.30 -5.33
N MET A 39 -14.27 -4.33 -5.57
CA MET A 39 -14.14 -3.39 -6.68
C MET A 39 -12.86 -2.53 -6.60
N ILE A 40 -12.44 -2.15 -5.38
CA ILE A 40 -11.18 -1.42 -5.17
C ILE A 40 -9.97 -2.33 -5.44
N ALA A 41 -10.01 -3.57 -4.96
CA ALA A 41 -8.97 -4.57 -5.20
C ALA A 41 -8.77 -4.82 -6.70
N VAL A 42 -9.85 -5.01 -7.46
CA VAL A 42 -9.82 -5.18 -8.92
C VAL A 42 -9.16 -3.96 -9.61
N LYS A 43 -9.57 -2.74 -9.27
CA LYS A 43 -8.97 -1.51 -9.83
C LYS A 43 -7.50 -1.34 -9.43
N ARG A 44 -7.09 -1.80 -8.25
CA ARG A 44 -5.69 -1.77 -7.81
C ARG A 44 -4.85 -2.74 -8.66
N ARG A 45 -5.33 -3.97 -8.87
CA ARG A 45 -4.70 -4.96 -9.75
C ARG A 45 -4.57 -4.43 -11.18
N GLU A 46 -5.65 -3.87 -11.73
CA GLU A 46 -5.64 -3.30 -13.08
C GLU A 46 -4.59 -2.18 -13.22
N ARG A 47 -4.48 -1.29 -12.22
CA ARG A 47 -3.45 -0.23 -12.21
C ARG A 47 -2.03 -0.79 -12.16
N MET A 48 -1.81 -1.89 -11.46
CA MET A 48 -0.52 -2.61 -11.44
C MET A 48 -0.17 -3.15 -12.83
N LEU A 49 -1.14 -3.84 -13.47
CA LEU A 49 -0.97 -4.40 -14.81
C LEU A 49 -0.67 -3.31 -15.85
N ARG A 50 -1.37 -2.16 -15.78
CA ARG A 50 -1.08 -1.00 -16.66
C ARG A 50 0.34 -0.43 -16.48
N ARG A 51 0.96 -0.65 -15.31
CA ARG A 51 2.36 -0.25 -15.04
C ARG A 51 3.37 -1.34 -15.43
N GLY A 52 2.91 -2.49 -15.91
CA GLY A 52 3.76 -3.63 -16.27
C GLY A 52 4.14 -4.53 -15.09
N VAL A 53 3.55 -4.33 -13.90
CA VAL A 53 3.82 -5.18 -12.74
C VAL A 53 2.68 -6.19 -12.61
N ASP A 54 3.01 -7.47 -12.71
CA ASP A 54 2.07 -8.58 -12.60
C ASP A 54 2.56 -9.56 -11.53
N LEU A 55 1.81 -9.72 -10.44
CA LEU A 55 2.20 -10.57 -9.32
C LEU A 55 2.29 -12.05 -9.71
N GLU A 56 1.46 -12.51 -10.64
CA GLU A 56 1.48 -13.90 -11.09
C GLU A 56 2.77 -14.18 -11.86
N LYS A 57 3.15 -13.29 -12.78
CA LYS A 57 4.42 -13.40 -13.51
C LYS A 57 5.63 -13.29 -12.60
N ILE A 58 5.58 -12.38 -11.62
CA ILE A 58 6.66 -12.23 -10.64
C ILE A 58 6.78 -13.49 -9.79
N ASN A 59 5.67 -14.11 -9.39
CA ASN A 59 5.68 -15.35 -8.65
C ASN A 59 6.36 -16.47 -9.43
N SER A 60 5.95 -16.70 -10.68
CA SER A 60 6.62 -17.68 -11.55
C SER A 60 8.10 -17.37 -11.74
N LYS A 61 8.49 -16.09 -11.75
CA LYS A 61 9.91 -15.71 -11.84
C LYS A 61 10.68 -16.02 -10.55
N LEU A 62 10.07 -15.82 -9.38
CA LEU A 62 10.65 -16.21 -8.10
C LEU A 62 10.84 -17.72 -8.00
N GLU A 63 9.85 -18.50 -8.48
CA GLU A 63 9.97 -19.97 -8.57
C GLU A 63 11.15 -20.38 -9.44
N GLN A 64 11.30 -19.79 -10.62
CA GLN A 64 12.46 -20.01 -11.48
C GLN A 64 13.77 -19.68 -10.78
N ILE A 65 13.86 -18.53 -10.10
CA ILE A 65 15.09 -18.15 -9.36
C ILE A 65 15.47 -19.20 -8.31
N VAL A 66 14.48 -19.77 -7.62
CA VAL A 66 14.71 -20.82 -6.62
C VAL A 66 15.14 -22.14 -7.26
N LEU A 67 14.53 -22.52 -8.39
CA LEU A 67 14.84 -23.76 -9.10
C LEU A 67 16.18 -23.70 -9.82
N ASP A 68 16.44 -22.61 -10.54
CA ASP A 68 17.66 -22.35 -11.30
C ASP A 68 18.84 -21.97 -10.39
N GLN A 69 18.60 -21.85 -9.08
CA GLN A 69 19.60 -21.51 -8.07
C GLN A 69 20.33 -20.17 -8.35
N VAL A 70 19.61 -19.18 -8.87
CA VAL A 70 20.18 -17.85 -9.18
C VAL A 70 20.48 -17.09 -7.88
N ASP A 71 21.73 -16.66 -7.72
CA ASP A 71 22.18 -16.03 -6.48
C ASP A 71 21.60 -14.63 -6.25
N MET A 72 21.46 -13.82 -7.29
CA MET A 72 20.90 -12.47 -7.19
C MET A 72 20.13 -12.10 -8.44
N PHE A 73 18.95 -11.50 -8.25
CA PHE A 73 18.11 -11.03 -9.35
C PHE A 73 17.51 -9.66 -9.03
N ALA A 74 17.58 -8.75 -9.99
CA ALA A 74 16.99 -7.41 -9.89
C ALA A 74 15.77 -7.33 -10.80
N PHE A 75 14.62 -6.97 -10.22
CA PHE A 75 13.40 -6.72 -10.97
C PHE A 75 13.44 -5.35 -11.67
N GLN A 76 12.54 -5.14 -12.63
CA GLN A 76 12.37 -3.83 -13.25
C GLN A 76 11.92 -2.77 -12.23
N PRO A 77 12.23 -1.48 -12.49
CA PRO A 77 11.72 -0.39 -11.68
C PRO A 77 10.20 -0.44 -11.56
N MET A 78 9.69 -0.35 -10.33
CA MET A 78 8.27 -0.47 -10.02
C MET A 78 7.86 0.52 -8.94
N HIS A 79 6.55 0.74 -8.81
CA HIS A 79 6.02 1.69 -7.83
C HIS A 79 6.30 1.21 -6.39
N PRO A 80 6.52 2.10 -5.41
CA PRO A 80 6.89 1.69 -4.04
C PRO A 80 5.92 0.70 -3.37
N ARG A 81 4.61 0.84 -3.63
CA ARG A 81 3.60 -0.13 -3.13
C ARG A 81 3.80 -1.52 -3.73
N ASP A 82 4.09 -1.56 -5.02
CA ASP A 82 4.31 -2.78 -5.78
C ASP A 82 5.62 -3.45 -5.29
N CYS A 83 6.67 -2.65 -5.00
CA CYS A 83 7.89 -3.15 -4.36
C CYS A 83 7.61 -3.89 -3.05
N SER A 84 6.76 -3.33 -2.19
CA SER A 84 6.37 -3.97 -0.93
C SER A 84 5.65 -5.30 -1.15
N GLN A 85 4.82 -5.41 -2.21
CA GLN A 85 4.16 -6.66 -2.55
C GLN A 85 5.17 -7.71 -3.03
N VAL A 86 6.12 -7.34 -3.89
CA VAL A 86 7.17 -8.23 -4.37
C VAL A 86 8.06 -8.72 -3.23
N ARG A 87 8.42 -7.85 -2.29
CA ARG A 87 9.18 -8.25 -1.09
C ARG A 87 8.42 -9.25 -0.23
N ARG A 88 7.11 -9.06 -0.05
CA ARG A 88 6.26 -10.02 0.67
C ARG A 88 6.17 -11.37 -0.05
N LEU A 89 6.11 -11.37 -1.39
CA LEU A 89 6.19 -12.59 -2.18
C LEU A 89 7.53 -13.30 -2.00
N ALA A 90 8.65 -12.57 -2.14
CA ALA A 90 9.99 -13.11 -1.98
C ALA A 90 10.24 -13.71 -0.58
N ALA A 91 9.66 -13.12 0.46
CA ALA A 91 9.74 -13.63 1.82
C ALA A 91 9.10 -15.03 1.99
N ILE A 92 8.09 -15.37 1.18
CA ILE A 92 7.48 -16.71 1.18
C ILE A 92 8.48 -17.77 0.70
N TYR A 93 9.28 -17.42 -0.31
CA TYR A 93 10.38 -18.25 -0.82
C TYR A 93 11.65 -18.20 0.05
N ARG A 94 11.61 -17.47 1.17
CA ARG A 94 12.74 -17.26 2.10
C ARG A 94 13.96 -16.62 1.42
N LEU A 95 13.71 -15.87 0.36
CA LEU A 95 14.71 -15.05 -0.32
C LEU A 95 14.97 -13.78 0.49
N SER A 96 16.22 -13.35 0.56
CA SER A 96 16.56 -12.01 1.06
C SER A 96 16.07 -10.99 0.04
N SER A 97 15.41 -9.92 0.48
CA SER A 97 14.87 -8.91 -0.42
C SER A 97 15.14 -7.49 0.05
N GLY A 98 15.51 -6.62 -0.88
CA GLY A 98 15.79 -5.21 -0.63
C GLY A 98 15.22 -4.31 -1.72
N CYS A 99 14.87 -3.08 -1.36
CA CYS A 99 14.53 -2.04 -2.34
C CYS A 99 15.75 -1.17 -2.60
N GLN A 100 16.17 -1.08 -3.85
CA GLN A 100 17.26 -0.22 -4.31
C GLN A 100 16.69 0.95 -5.13
N GLY A 101 17.50 2.01 -5.27
CA GLY A 101 17.14 3.21 -6.03
C GLY A 101 16.19 4.18 -5.30
N SER A 102 15.80 5.25 -5.99
CA SER A 102 14.97 6.33 -5.44
C SER A 102 13.83 6.74 -6.38
N GLY A 103 12.74 7.25 -5.79
CA GLY A 103 11.56 7.74 -6.51
C GLY A 103 10.95 6.73 -7.48
N LYS A 104 10.90 7.09 -8.77
CA LYS A 104 10.34 6.26 -9.85
C LYS A 104 11.29 5.16 -10.33
N LYS A 105 12.58 5.27 -10.00
CA LYS A 105 13.61 4.29 -10.38
C LYS A 105 13.83 3.24 -9.29
N ARG A 106 12.89 3.08 -8.36
CA ARG A 106 13.01 2.09 -7.29
C ARG A 106 12.74 0.71 -7.87
N PHE A 107 13.56 -0.26 -7.50
CA PHE A 107 13.41 -1.65 -7.89
C PHE A 107 13.71 -2.58 -6.72
N VAL A 108 13.23 -3.82 -6.82
CA VAL A 108 13.49 -4.85 -5.81
C VAL A 108 14.62 -5.73 -6.29
N THR A 109 15.59 -5.98 -5.41
CA THR A 109 16.59 -7.02 -5.59
C THR A 109 16.26 -8.16 -4.66
N VAL A 110 16.29 -9.38 -5.18
CA VAL A 110 16.19 -10.62 -4.40
C VAL A 110 17.51 -11.35 -4.46
N THR A 111 17.92 -11.88 -3.32
CA THR A 111 19.18 -12.59 -3.15
C THR A 111 18.90 -13.92 -2.47
N ARG A 112 19.49 -14.97 -3.00
CA ARG A 112 19.41 -16.31 -2.44
C ARG A 112 20.10 -16.35 -1.08
N THR A 113 19.52 -17.12 -0.19
CA THR A 113 20.02 -17.38 1.15
C THR A 113 20.17 -18.89 1.37
N GLN A 114 20.84 -19.29 2.44
CA GLN A 114 20.94 -20.70 2.84
C GLN A 114 19.57 -21.33 3.14
N TYR A 115 18.57 -20.52 3.45
CA TYR A 115 17.22 -20.97 3.81
C TYR A 115 16.22 -20.90 2.66
N THR A 116 16.67 -20.52 1.46
CA THR A 116 15.81 -20.40 0.28
C THR A 116 15.20 -21.75 -0.06
N SER A 117 13.87 -21.80 -0.20
CA SER A 117 13.15 -23.03 -0.47
C SER A 117 11.84 -22.78 -1.21
N MET A 118 11.28 -23.84 -1.79
CA MET A 118 9.92 -23.78 -2.32
C MET A 118 8.89 -23.54 -1.21
N PRO A 119 7.75 -22.89 -1.51
CA PRO A 119 6.70 -22.61 -0.54
C PRO A 119 6.07 -23.90 -0.01
N SER A 120 5.91 -23.98 1.32
CA SER A 120 5.15 -25.04 1.99
C SER A 120 3.63 -24.92 1.73
N SER A 121 2.84 -25.90 2.15
CA SER A 121 1.37 -25.87 1.96
C SER A 121 0.69 -24.66 2.63
N SER A 122 1.13 -24.27 3.83
CA SER A 122 0.64 -23.07 4.52
C SER A 122 1.08 -21.78 3.83
N ASP A 123 2.30 -21.78 3.29
CA ASP A 123 2.84 -20.67 2.51
C ASP A 123 2.09 -20.45 1.20
N LYS A 124 1.63 -21.53 0.54
CA LYS A 124 0.76 -21.43 -0.64
C LYS A 124 -0.54 -20.70 -0.34
N LEU A 125 -1.16 -20.91 0.83
CA LEU A 125 -2.35 -20.15 1.23
C LEU A 125 -2.04 -18.66 1.44
N ARG A 126 -0.84 -18.33 1.92
CA ARG A 126 -0.39 -16.93 2.05
C ARG A 126 -0.14 -16.30 0.68
N LEU A 127 0.39 -17.09 -0.25
CA LEU A 127 0.65 -16.69 -1.62
C LEU A 127 -0.65 -16.39 -2.37
N GLU A 128 -1.62 -17.30 -2.30
CA GLU A 128 -2.95 -17.10 -2.88
C GLU A 128 -3.65 -15.86 -2.31
N LYS A 129 -3.51 -15.61 -1.00
CA LYS A 129 -4.02 -14.38 -0.40
C LYS A 129 -3.33 -13.13 -0.95
N LEU A 130 -2.01 -13.16 -1.19
CA LEU A 130 -1.29 -12.01 -1.76
C LEU A 130 -1.66 -11.73 -3.22
N ILE A 131 -1.89 -12.78 -4.01
CA ILE A 131 -2.25 -12.66 -5.43
C ILE A 131 -3.74 -12.34 -5.61
N GLY A 132 -4.60 -12.99 -4.82
CA GLY A 132 -6.06 -12.92 -4.91
C GLY A 132 -6.70 -11.80 -4.10
N ALA A 133 -6.19 -11.49 -2.90
CA ALA A 133 -6.69 -10.38 -2.10
C ALA A 133 -5.90 -9.11 -2.42
N GLY A 134 -6.50 -8.24 -3.25
CA GLY A 134 -5.99 -6.90 -3.46
C GLY A 134 -6.12 -6.05 -2.21
N ASP A 135 -5.17 -6.23 -1.27
CA ASP A 135 -4.91 -5.40 -0.10
C ASP A 135 -6.03 -5.46 0.97
N GLU A 136 -5.93 -6.47 1.85
CA GLU A 136 -6.34 -6.25 3.24
C GLU A 136 -5.40 -5.16 3.77
N ASP A 137 -5.90 -3.92 3.85
CA ASP A 137 -5.17 -2.74 4.31
C ASP A 137 -4.34 -3.09 5.55
N ALA A 138 -3.04 -3.30 5.34
CA ALA A 138 -2.10 -3.41 6.44
C ALA A 138 -1.77 -1.99 6.91
N ASP A 139 -2.67 -1.43 7.73
CA ASP A 139 -2.24 -0.77 8.96
C ASP A 139 -1.48 -1.82 9.78
N PHE A 140 -0.21 -2.05 9.44
CA PHE A 140 0.75 -2.66 10.33
C PHE A 140 1.95 -1.71 10.39
N PRO A 141 2.32 -1.24 11.59
CA PRO A 141 3.35 -0.25 11.76
C PRO A 141 4.65 -0.76 11.14
N VAL A 142 5.39 0.18 10.56
CA VAL A 142 6.82 0.03 10.27
C VAL A 142 7.50 -0.41 11.56
N ASN A 143 7.69 -1.70 11.74
CA ASN A 143 8.81 -2.18 12.51
C ASN A 143 9.42 -3.38 11.79
N GLU A 144 10.19 -3.05 10.77
CA GLU A 144 11.25 -3.94 10.30
C GLU A 144 12.54 -3.13 10.28
N GLY A 145 12.86 -2.57 11.45
CA GLY A 145 14.21 -2.19 11.81
C GLY A 145 15.02 -3.46 12.03
N PHE A 146 15.60 -4.02 10.96
CA PHE A 146 16.80 -4.83 11.08
C PHE A 146 17.95 -3.90 11.49
N ASN A 147 17.99 -3.50 12.76
CA ASN A 147 19.21 -2.97 13.37
C ASN A 147 20.01 -4.16 13.89
N ILE A 148 20.88 -4.69 13.04
CA ILE A 148 21.98 -5.53 13.50
C ILE A 148 23.21 -4.61 13.53
N LYS A 149 23.59 -4.26 14.76
CA LYS A 149 24.87 -3.67 15.21
C LYS A 149 25.04 -2.14 15.05
N ALA A 150 24.77 -1.43 16.15
CA ALA A 150 25.68 -0.41 16.67
C ALA A 150 25.59 -0.41 18.20
N LEU A 151 26.36 -1.29 18.83
CA LEU A 151 26.62 -1.30 20.26
C LEU A 151 28.10 -0.92 20.40
N ASP A 152 28.36 0.38 20.47
CA ASP A 152 29.23 1.00 21.50
C ASP A 152 29.53 2.47 21.14
N SER A 153 29.05 3.36 22.00
CA SER A 153 29.64 4.65 22.42
C SER A 153 28.52 5.56 22.91
N GLY A 154 28.31 5.52 24.22
CA GLY A 154 27.28 6.31 24.89
C GLY A 154 27.55 7.81 24.87
N ARG A 155 26.47 8.61 24.92
CA ARG A 155 26.30 9.66 25.93
C ARG A 155 24.92 10.33 25.84
N ALA A 156 24.27 10.31 27.00
CA ALA A 156 23.43 11.35 27.59
C ALA A 156 22.18 11.87 26.84
N ARG A 157 21.03 11.41 27.37
CA ARG A 157 19.78 12.18 27.50
C ARG A 157 20.03 13.62 27.93
N ALA A 158 19.35 14.57 27.29
CA ALA A 158 18.93 15.81 27.93
C ALA A 158 17.52 16.18 27.46
N GLN A 159 16.52 15.80 28.26
CA GLN A 159 15.25 16.52 28.30
C GLN A 159 15.51 17.86 29.02
N LYS A 160 15.00 18.97 28.49
CA LYS A 160 14.70 20.15 29.32
C LYS A 160 13.35 20.74 28.94
N VAL A 161 12.39 20.51 29.84
CA VAL A 161 11.20 21.31 30.07
C VAL A 161 11.48 22.15 31.31
N ALA A 162 11.33 23.48 31.22
CA ALA A 162 11.15 24.41 32.34
C ALA A 162 10.60 25.71 31.73
N LYS A 163 9.30 26.05 31.90
CA LYS A 163 8.66 26.70 33.06
C LYS A 163 9.24 28.10 33.30
N GLY A 164 8.42 29.11 32.99
CA GLY A 164 8.81 30.51 33.02
C GLY A 164 8.72 31.17 34.39
N SER A 165 9.24 32.39 34.45
CA SER A 165 8.86 33.52 35.31
C SER A 165 9.84 34.69 35.03
N GLY A 166 9.38 35.94 35.20
CA GLY A 166 10.29 37.04 35.58
C GLY A 166 10.60 38.14 34.57
N LEU A 167 9.68 39.10 34.46
CA LEU A 167 9.81 40.57 34.33
C LEU A 167 11.19 41.28 34.18
N LYS A 168 11.18 42.30 33.28
CA LYS A 168 11.94 43.58 33.19
C LYS A 168 13.46 43.48 32.94
N LYS A 169 14.16 44.34 32.19
CA LYS A 169 14.03 45.73 31.68
C LYS A 169 15.09 45.83 30.53
N VAL A 170 14.94 46.56 29.43
CA VAL A 170 15.40 47.95 29.22
C VAL A 170 15.19 48.24 27.73
N GLY A 171 14.47 49.31 27.40
CA GLY A 171 14.46 49.90 26.07
C GLY A 171 14.58 51.40 26.23
N SER A 172 15.75 51.94 25.89
CA SER A 172 16.07 53.36 25.90
C SER A 172 15.52 54.04 24.64
N SER A 173 14.85 55.17 24.79
CA SER A 173 14.94 56.30 23.85
C SER A 173 14.42 57.55 24.54
N ASN A 174 15.31 58.51 24.75
CA ASN A 174 15.01 59.86 25.20
C ASN A 174 14.39 60.62 24.02
N ILE A 175 13.23 61.23 24.24
CA ILE A 175 12.70 62.33 23.44
C ILE A 175 13.01 63.60 24.23
N GLY A 176 13.72 64.51 23.59
CA GLY A 176 13.95 65.86 24.11
C GLY A 176 12.78 66.77 23.75
N GLU A 177 12.56 67.77 24.58
CA GLU A 177 12.02 69.06 24.18
C GLU A 177 12.31 70.10 25.28
N SER A 178 12.88 71.22 24.82
CA SER A 178 12.94 72.59 25.35
C SER A 178 13.58 72.86 26.73
#